data_AF-A0A373G291-F1
#
_entry.id   AF-A0A373G291-F1
#
_cell.length_a   1.000
_cell.length_b   1.000
_cell.length_c   1.000
_cell.angle_alpha   90.00
_cell.angle_beta   90.00
_cell.angle_gamma   90.00
#
_symmetry.space_group_name_H-M   'P 1'
#
loop_
_entity.id
_entity.type
_entity.pdbx_description
1 polymer ?
#
loop_
_entity_poly.entity_id
_entity_poly.type
_entity_poly.pdbx_seq_one_letter_code
_entity_poly.pdbx_strand_id
1 'polypeptide(L)'
;MAKPSWLNLNPSIGSGNGTIANSASAHTGRTARTGTVTITGVGVSTPATYKVTQTPKSEFASFDNGAEMSAPKAAGTVTVEGKTNSQKLTFAWAGSVSDVPIPAKYSANGTQTDNAASITGDPGATAEFPFSIELEFPANETIEEVVRTLKVTANGGQAVQIAIKQAAGDAKLSVSPTEITIPQNGSAVSVAVTSNTSWTAA
;
A
#
# COMPACT_ATOMS: atom_id res chain seq x y z
N MET A 1 -36.41 -11.97 15.41
CA MET A 1 -35.31 -11.04 15.04
C MET A 1 -35.23 -10.96 13.53
N ALA A 2 -34.92 -9.81 12.96
CA ALA A 2 -34.70 -9.69 11.52
C ALA A 2 -33.36 -10.34 11.12
N LYS A 3 -33.31 -11.02 9.97
CA LYS A 3 -32.05 -11.51 9.39
C LYS A 3 -31.10 -10.32 9.11
N PRO A 4 -29.77 -10.52 9.10
CA PRO A 4 -28.84 -9.47 8.69
C PRO A 4 -29.07 -9.00 7.25
N SER A 5 -28.74 -7.74 6.96
CA SER A 5 -28.90 -7.13 5.62
C SER A 5 -28.02 -7.76 4.55
N TRP A 6 -26.88 -8.34 4.93
CA TRP A 6 -25.98 -9.03 3.99
C TRP A 6 -26.48 -10.39 3.53
N LEU A 7 -27.48 -10.97 4.21
CA LEU A 7 -28.02 -12.30 3.91
C LEU A 7 -29.31 -12.18 3.10
N ASN A 8 -29.37 -12.82 1.93
CA ASN A 8 -30.53 -12.89 1.06
C ASN A 8 -31.13 -14.30 1.08
N LEU A 9 -32.45 -14.39 1.09
CA LEU A 9 -33.21 -15.65 1.10
C LEU A 9 -34.09 -15.71 -0.14
N ASN A 10 -34.10 -16.86 -0.83
CA ASN A 10 -34.98 -17.08 -1.98
C ASN A 10 -35.52 -18.52 -2.02
N PRO A 11 -36.85 -18.73 -1.95
CA PRO A 11 -37.87 -17.75 -1.63
C PRO A 11 -37.84 -17.37 -0.13
N SER A 12 -38.37 -16.19 0.22
CA SER A 12 -38.52 -15.75 1.62
C SER A 12 -39.86 -16.15 2.26
N ILE A 13 -40.78 -16.69 1.45
CA ILE A 13 -42.12 -17.17 1.82
C ILE A 13 -42.39 -18.46 1.04
N GLY A 14 -43.11 -19.41 1.62
CA GLY A 14 -43.51 -20.63 0.95
C GLY A 14 -44.68 -21.33 1.66
N SER A 15 -45.16 -22.43 1.10
CA SER A 15 -46.18 -23.29 1.68
C SER A 15 -45.82 -24.76 1.50
N GLY A 16 -46.23 -25.61 2.45
CA GLY A 16 -45.84 -27.02 2.49
C GLY A 16 -44.33 -27.21 2.67
N ASN A 17 -43.82 -28.35 2.19
CA ASN A 17 -42.39 -28.65 2.20
C ASN A 17 -41.66 -27.84 1.12
N GLY A 18 -40.45 -27.36 1.42
CA GLY A 18 -39.65 -26.61 0.46
C GLY A 18 -38.23 -26.37 0.94
N THR A 19 -37.46 -25.65 0.12
CA THR A 19 -36.07 -25.30 0.38
C THR A 19 -35.88 -23.79 0.30
N ILE A 20 -35.03 -23.24 1.16
CA ILE A 20 -34.65 -21.82 1.14
C ILE A 20 -33.20 -21.72 0.67
N ALA A 21 -32.96 -21.09 -0.48
CA ALA A 21 -31.62 -20.74 -0.92
C ALA A 21 -31.11 -19.52 -0.13
N ASN A 22 -29.87 -19.59 0.36
CA ASN A 22 -29.20 -18.54 1.10
C ASN A 22 -28.05 -17.98 0.25
N SER A 23 -28.01 -16.67 0.01
CA SER A 23 -26.91 -15.99 -0.67
C SER A 23 -26.49 -14.72 0.07
N ALA A 24 -25.30 -14.19 -0.20
CA ALA A 24 -24.79 -13.00 0.47
C ALA A 24 -23.87 -12.18 -0.43
N SER A 25 -23.71 -10.89 -0.12
CA SER A 25 -22.63 -10.09 -0.71
C SER A 25 -21.27 -10.63 -0.25
N ALA A 26 -20.22 -10.41 -1.06
CA ALA A 26 -18.86 -10.78 -0.69
C ALA A 26 -18.47 -10.12 0.64
N HIS A 27 -17.83 -10.89 1.52
CA HIS A 27 -17.31 -10.39 2.79
C HIS A 27 -15.81 -10.12 2.62
N THR A 28 -15.36 -8.91 2.92
CA THR A 28 -13.95 -8.48 2.75
C THR A 28 -13.17 -8.41 4.05
N GLY A 29 -13.85 -8.50 5.20
CA GLY A 29 -13.22 -8.52 6.51
C GLY A 29 -12.55 -9.86 6.83
N ARG A 30 -11.53 -9.81 7.70
CA ARG A 30 -10.77 -11.01 8.12
C ARG A 30 -11.42 -11.81 9.25
N THR A 31 -12.52 -11.35 9.82
CA THR A 31 -13.30 -12.10 10.83
C THR A 31 -14.59 -12.61 10.21
N ALA A 32 -14.94 -13.88 10.46
CA ALA A 32 -16.19 -14.46 9.98
C ALA A 32 -17.41 -13.67 10.51
N ARG A 33 -18.47 -13.57 9.71
CA ARG A 33 -19.73 -12.94 10.14
C ARG A 33 -20.86 -13.96 10.20
N THR A 34 -21.75 -13.80 11.17
CA THR A 34 -22.86 -14.74 11.43
C THR A 34 -24.21 -14.06 11.45
N GLY A 35 -25.22 -14.76 10.97
CA GLY A 35 -26.63 -14.34 10.97
C GLY A 35 -27.53 -15.45 11.46
N THR A 36 -28.71 -15.08 11.97
CA THR A 36 -29.75 -16.04 12.33
C THR A 36 -30.95 -15.82 11.43
N VAL A 37 -31.44 -16.89 10.81
CA VAL A 37 -32.71 -16.89 10.08
C VAL A 37 -33.77 -17.45 11.01
N THR A 38 -34.92 -16.77 11.07
CA THR A 38 -36.11 -17.20 11.81
C THR A 38 -37.22 -17.52 10.82
N ILE A 39 -37.81 -18.70 10.94
CA ILE A 39 -38.93 -19.17 10.13
C ILE A 39 -40.16 -19.26 11.02
N THR A 40 -41.22 -18.58 10.62
CA THR A 40 -42.53 -18.63 11.26
C THR A 40 -43.55 -19.27 10.33
N GLY A 41 -44.59 -19.88 10.91
CA GLY A 41 -45.71 -20.45 10.19
C GLY A 41 -47.00 -20.14 10.92
N VAL A 42 -48.11 -20.04 10.17
CA VAL A 42 -49.44 -19.84 10.78
C VAL A 42 -49.74 -20.99 11.73
N GLY A 43 -50.15 -20.68 12.97
CA GLY A 43 -50.44 -21.68 14.00
C GLY A 43 -49.21 -22.27 14.70
N VAL A 44 -47.98 -21.91 14.30
CA VAL A 44 -46.74 -22.36 14.95
C VAL A 44 -46.39 -21.41 16.10
N SER A 45 -46.39 -21.93 17.34
CA SER A 45 -46.12 -21.14 18.55
C SER A 45 -44.63 -20.86 18.78
N THR A 46 -43.74 -21.75 18.33
CA THR A 46 -42.29 -21.61 18.48
C THR A 46 -41.63 -21.55 17.10
N PRO A 47 -41.06 -20.40 16.69
CA PRO A 47 -40.36 -20.28 15.42
C PRO A 47 -39.15 -21.22 15.34
N ALA A 48 -38.91 -21.79 14.16
CA ALA A 48 -37.67 -22.51 13.88
C ALA A 48 -36.55 -21.52 13.51
N THR A 49 -35.30 -21.84 13.85
CA THR A 49 -34.16 -20.98 13.52
C THR A 49 -32.98 -21.79 13.00
N TYR A 50 -32.17 -21.17 12.16
CA TYR A 50 -30.86 -21.70 11.77
C TYR A 50 -29.82 -20.58 11.65
N LYS A 51 -28.56 -20.92 11.92
CA LYS A 51 -27.42 -20.01 11.83
C LYS A 51 -26.78 -20.08 10.45
N VAL A 52 -26.50 -18.93 9.87
CA VAL A 52 -25.69 -18.77 8.66
C VAL A 52 -24.35 -18.16 9.05
N THR A 53 -23.26 -18.75 8.58
CA THR A 53 -21.90 -18.21 8.77
C THR A 53 -21.27 -17.97 7.42
N GLN A 54 -20.80 -16.74 7.18
CA GLN A 54 -19.99 -16.42 6.02
C GLN A 54 -18.52 -16.38 6.44
N THR A 55 -17.68 -17.13 5.74
CA THR A 55 -16.25 -17.26 6.01
C THR A 55 -15.53 -15.92 5.86
N PRO A 56 -14.39 -15.72 6.58
CA PRO A 56 -13.58 -14.52 6.43
C PRO A 56 -12.85 -14.49 5.08
N LYS A 57 -12.45 -13.28 4.66
CA LYS A 57 -11.41 -13.11 3.64
C LYS A 57 -10.04 -13.30 4.30
N SER A 58 -9.11 -14.00 3.63
CA SER A 58 -7.73 -14.11 4.13
C SER A 58 -7.12 -12.74 4.39
N GLU A 59 -6.28 -12.65 5.42
CA GLU A 59 -5.56 -11.41 5.71
C GLU A 59 -4.62 -11.05 4.56
N PHE A 60 -4.60 -9.77 4.18
CA PHE A 60 -3.80 -9.29 3.05
C PHE A 60 -3.37 -7.84 3.21
N ALA A 61 -2.35 -7.46 2.45
CA ALA A 61 -2.07 -6.08 2.03
C ALA A 61 -1.82 -6.08 0.52
N SER A 62 -2.16 -5.00 -0.17
CA SER A 62 -1.92 -4.81 -1.60
C SER A 62 -1.69 -3.34 -1.91
N PHE A 63 -0.88 -3.04 -2.93
CA PHE A 63 -0.70 -1.68 -3.45
C PHE A 63 -1.64 -1.41 -4.61
N ASP A 64 -2.12 -0.17 -4.74
CA ASP A 64 -3.04 0.22 -5.80
C ASP A 64 -2.35 0.26 -7.18
N ASN A 65 -1.07 0.60 -7.21
CA ASN A 65 -0.23 0.57 -8.42
C ASN A 65 0.35 -0.82 -8.76
N GLY A 66 0.01 -1.86 -7.99
CA GLY A 66 0.57 -3.20 -8.19
C GLY A 66 2.02 -3.32 -7.74
N ALA A 67 2.90 -3.84 -8.61
CA ALA A 67 4.28 -4.17 -8.25
C ALA A 67 5.27 -3.01 -8.38
N GLU A 68 4.92 -1.96 -9.13
CA GLU A 68 5.84 -0.84 -9.42
C GLU A 68 5.08 0.49 -9.55
N MET A 69 5.77 1.59 -9.24
CA MET A 69 5.29 2.95 -9.50
C MET A 69 6.46 3.88 -9.84
N SER A 70 6.18 4.99 -10.53
CA SER A 70 7.19 6.02 -10.84
C SER A 70 7.22 7.11 -9.77
N ALA A 71 8.40 7.71 -9.58
CA ALA A 71 8.60 8.91 -8.76
C ALA A 71 9.38 9.98 -9.56
N PRO A 72 9.09 11.28 -9.36
CA PRO A 72 9.83 12.35 -10.02
C PRO A 72 11.32 12.38 -9.63
N LYS A 73 12.18 12.84 -10.56
CA LYS A 73 13.61 13.07 -10.27
C LYS A 73 13.85 14.19 -9.25
N ALA A 74 12.90 15.13 -9.13
CA ALA A 74 12.99 16.22 -8.16
C ALA A 74 12.73 15.71 -6.75
N ALA A 75 13.24 16.44 -5.75
CA ALA A 75 12.88 16.19 -4.35
C ALA A 75 11.38 16.45 -4.12
N GLY A 76 10.77 15.68 -3.23
CA GLY A 76 9.40 15.89 -2.81
C GLY A 76 8.69 14.64 -2.29
N THR A 77 7.43 14.83 -1.94
CA THR A 77 6.58 13.78 -1.39
C THR A 77 6.14 12.79 -2.47
N VAL A 78 6.36 11.50 -2.22
CA VAL A 78 5.81 10.38 -2.98
C VAL A 78 4.78 9.66 -2.11
N THR A 79 3.52 9.66 -2.53
CA THR A 79 2.43 8.96 -1.82
C THR A 79 2.27 7.54 -2.37
N VAL A 80 2.39 6.55 -1.49
CA VAL A 80 2.12 5.14 -1.81
C VAL A 80 0.81 4.72 -1.18
N GLU A 81 -0.10 4.20 -2.00
CA GLU A 81 -1.46 3.83 -1.60
C GLU A 81 -1.74 2.34 -1.79
N GLY A 82 -2.69 1.83 -1.01
CA GLY A 82 -3.09 0.44 -1.07
C GLY A 82 -4.30 0.10 -0.23
N LYS A 83 -4.61 -1.19 -0.15
CA LYS A 83 -5.72 -1.75 0.63
C LYS A 83 -5.27 -2.90 1.51
N THR A 84 -5.95 -3.05 2.63
CA THR A 84 -5.71 -4.14 3.57
C THR A 84 -6.98 -4.46 4.36
N ASN A 85 -7.04 -5.65 4.95
CA ASN A 85 -7.94 -5.98 6.05
C ASN A 85 -7.19 -6.31 7.35
N SER A 86 -5.90 -5.96 7.43
CA SER A 86 -5.01 -6.25 8.55
C SER A 86 -5.31 -5.37 9.77
N GLN A 87 -5.00 -5.85 10.97
CA GLN A 87 -5.06 -5.05 12.21
C GLN A 87 -3.84 -4.14 12.39
N LYS A 88 -2.78 -4.36 11.62
CA LYS A 88 -1.48 -3.68 11.77
C LYS A 88 -0.74 -3.76 10.44
N LEU A 89 -0.07 -2.67 10.06
CA LEU A 89 0.88 -2.69 8.95
C LEU A 89 2.27 -2.31 9.47
N THR A 90 3.29 -2.98 8.93
CA THR A 90 4.69 -2.63 9.15
C THR A 90 5.34 -2.30 7.82
N PHE A 91 5.83 -1.07 7.72
CA PHE A 91 6.54 -0.53 6.56
C PHE A 91 8.05 -0.62 6.81
N ALA A 92 8.77 -1.09 5.80
CA ALA A 92 10.22 -1.15 5.79
C ALA A 92 10.75 -1.11 4.35
N TRP A 93 11.98 -0.65 4.17
CA TRP A 93 12.67 -0.87 2.89
C TRP A 93 13.11 -2.32 2.76
N ALA A 94 13.02 -2.83 1.53
CA ALA A 94 13.65 -4.06 1.09
C ALA A 94 14.76 -3.71 0.08
N GLY A 95 15.81 -4.51 0.04
CA GLY A 95 16.98 -4.26 -0.81
C GLY A 95 18.03 -3.36 -0.15
N SER A 96 18.98 -2.88 -0.96
CA SER A 96 20.14 -2.12 -0.51
C SER A 96 19.91 -0.61 -0.41
N VAL A 97 19.00 -0.05 -1.22
CA VAL A 97 18.69 1.38 -1.22
C VAL A 97 17.64 1.70 -0.15
N SER A 98 18.05 2.39 0.90
CA SER A 98 17.25 2.72 2.09
C SER A 98 17.55 4.12 2.66
N ASP A 99 17.97 5.02 1.77
CA ASP A 99 18.39 6.40 2.04
C ASP A 99 17.24 7.35 2.38
N VAL A 100 15.99 6.96 2.14
CA VAL A 100 14.79 7.70 2.54
C VAL A 100 14.31 7.18 3.91
N PRO A 101 14.11 8.01 4.94
CA PRO A 101 13.54 7.54 6.20
C PRO A 101 12.10 7.02 6.02
N ILE A 102 11.76 5.90 6.67
CA ILE A 102 10.36 5.46 6.79
C ILE A 102 9.65 6.36 7.81
N PRO A 103 8.53 7.02 7.45
CA PRO A 103 7.75 7.81 8.38
C PRO A 103 7.30 7.01 9.62
N ALA A 104 7.24 7.69 10.76
CA ALA A 104 6.73 7.07 11.99
C ALA A 104 5.23 6.74 11.89
N LYS A 105 4.49 7.41 11.01
CA LYS A 105 3.04 7.28 10.86
C LYS A 105 2.62 7.07 9.41
N TYR A 106 1.49 6.41 9.23
CA TYR A 106 0.80 6.24 7.97
C TYR A 106 -0.70 6.45 8.17
N SER A 107 -1.45 6.68 7.09
CA SER A 107 -2.91 6.75 7.14
C SER A 107 -3.50 5.36 7.00
N ALA A 108 -4.37 4.97 7.93
CA ALA A 108 -5.16 3.74 7.90
C ALA A 108 -6.64 4.11 8.01
N ASN A 109 -7.41 3.85 6.96
CA ASN A 109 -8.83 4.21 6.89
C ASN A 109 -9.08 5.69 7.23
N GLY A 110 -8.19 6.58 6.76
CA GLY A 110 -8.24 8.02 7.02
C GLY A 110 -7.72 8.48 8.40
N THR A 111 -7.22 7.57 9.24
CA THR A 111 -6.68 7.89 10.57
C THR A 111 -5.17 7.66 10.64
N GLN A 112 -4.44 8.60 11.25
CA GLN A 112 -3.00 8.47 11.46
C GLN A 112 -2.69 7.34 12.46
N THR A 113 -1.87 6.38 12.05
CA THR A 113 -1.48 5.20 12.82
C THR A 113 0.04 5.09 12.84
N ASP A 114 0.63 4.75 13.99
CA ASP A 114 2.06 4.52 14.10
C ASP A 114 2.47 3.25 13.34
N ASN A 115 3.63 3.30 12.67
CA ASN A 115 4.19 2.16 11.97
C ASN A 115 4.37 0.98 12.94
N ALA A 116 3.95 -0.22 12.53
CA ALA A 116 3.96 -1.44 13.32
C ALA A 116 3.07 -1.46 14.59
N ALA A 117 2.25 -0.43 14.83
CA ALA A 117 1.24 -0.43 15.87
C ALA A 117 -0.10 -1.02 15.40
N SER A 118 -0.97 -1.35 16.35
CA SER A 118 -2.35 -1.77 16.05
C SER A 118 -3.18 -0.58 15.56
N ILE A 119 -3.96 -0.79 14.51
CA ILE A 119 -4.89 0.17 13.94
C ILE A 119 -6.11 0.28 14.84
N THR A 120 -6.39 1.48 15.34
CA THR A 120 -7.51 1.76 16.24
C THR A 120 -8.84 1.34 15.62
N GLY A 121 -9.66 0.63 16.40
CA GLY A 121 -11.01 0.19 16.00
C GLY A 121 -11.03 -1.01 15.06
N ASP A 122 -9.88 -1.46 14.56
CA ASP A 122 -9.74 -2.65 13.74
C ASP A 122 -10.75 -2.75 12.57
N PRO A 123 -10.74 -1.77 11.64
CA PRO A 123 -11.68 -1.75 10.51
C PRO A 123 -11.61 -3.05 9.68
N GLY A 124 -10.41 -3.64 9.59
CA GLY A 124 -10.11 -4.88 8.90
C GLY A 124 -10.91 -6.11 9.34
N ALA A 125 -11.43 -6.10 10.58
CA ALA A 125 -12.23 -7.21 11.08
C ALA A 125 -13.51 -7.41 10.27
N THR A 126 -14.12 -6.31 9.83
CA THR A 126 -15.44 -6.31 9.16
C THR A 126 -15.37 -5.98 7.67
N ALA A 127 -14.38 -5.20 7.22
CA ALA A 127 -14.19 -4.87 5.81
C ALA A 127 -12.72 -4.58 5.50
N GLU A 128 -12.33 -4.70 4.23
CA GLU A 128 -11.09 -4.10 3.77
C GLU A 128 -11.19 -2.57 3.76
N PHE A 129 -10.05 -1.89 3.92
CA PHE A 129 -9.95 -0.43 4.00
C PHE A 129 -8.66 0.07 3.34
N PRO A 130 -8.63 1.35 2.89
CA PRO A 130 -7.44 1.93 2.28
C PRO A 130 -6.37 2.29 3.31
N PHE A 131 -5.10 2.24 2.90
CA PHE A 131 -3.99 2.83 3.63
C PHE A 131 -3.15 3.70 2.67
N SER A 132 -2.43 4.69 3.22
CA SER A 132 -1.43 5.45 2.47
C SER A 132 -0.24 5.83 3.35
N ILE A 133 0.94 5.94 2.74
CA ILE A 133 2.17 6.43 3.38
C ILE A 133 2.83 7.47 2.46
N GLU A 134 3.30 8.58 3.03
CA GLU A 134 3.95 9.67 2.33
C GLU A 134 5.46 9.61 2.58
N LEU A 135 6.26 9.52 1.52
CA LEU A 135 7.71 9.35 1.60
C LEU A 135 8.40 10.59 1.02
N GLU A 136 9.31 11.17 1.78
CA GLU A 136 10.06 12.36 1.35
C GLU A 136 11.33 11.97 0.60
N PHE A 137 11.28 12.04 -0.74
CA PHE A 137 12.38 11.65 -1.59
C PHE A 137 13.36 12.82 -1.81
N PRO A 138 14.69 12.58 -1.76
CA PRO A 138 15.66 13.56 -2.21
C PRO A 138 15.63 13.69 -3.74
N ALA A 139 16.23 14.75 -4.29
CA ALA A 139 16.44 14.84 -5.72
C ALA A 139 17.43 13.77 -6.18
N ASN A 140 17.16 13.12 -7.31
CA ASN A 140 18.11 12.22 -7.95
C ASN A 140 19.09 13.06 -8.80
N GLU A 141 20.33 13.20 -8.31
CA GLU A 141 21.39 13.93 -9.01
C GLU A 141 22.22 13.05 -9.95
N THR A 142 21.96 11.74 -9.99
CA THR A 142 22.63 10.80 -10.87
C THR A 142 21.93 10.72 -12.22
N ILE A 143 22.64 10.28 -13.26
CA ILE A 143 22.06 10.05 -14.58
C ILE A 143 21.34 8.70 -14.72
N GLU A 144 21.25 7.94 -13.63
CA GLU A 144 20.59 6.62 -13.60
C GLU A 144 19.31 6.68 -12.77
N GLU A 145 18.37 5.77 -13.05
CA GLU A 145 17.17 5.59 -12.22
C GLU A 145 17.54 5.05 -10.84
N VAL A 146 16.93 5.60 -9.79
CA VAL A 146 17.07 5.07 -8.42
C VAL A 146 15.81 4.28 -8.08
N VAL A 147 15.98 3.00 -7.77
CA VAL A 147 14.87 2.11 -7.39
C VAL A 147 14.90 1.87 -5.88
N ARG A 148 13.79 2.20 -5.21
CA ARG A 148 13.57 1.87 -3.79
C ARG A 148 12.43 0.86 -3.66
N THR A 149 12.65 -0.26 -2.99
CA THR A 149 11.61 -1.28 -2.84
C THR A 149 10.96 -1.16 -1.47
N LEU A 150 9.74 -0.62 -1.42
CA LEU A 150 8.97 -0.54 -0.18
C LEU A 150 8.30 -1.88 0.09
N LYS A 151 8.46 -2.41 1.31
CA LYS A 151 7.78 -3.61 1.80
C LYS A 151 6.72 -3.23 2.83
N VAL A 152 5.52 -3.77 2.66
CA VAL A 152 4.44 -3.72 3.65
C VAL A 152 4.17 -5.13 4.17
N THR A 153 4.18 -5.29 5.49
CA THR A 153 3.88 -6.56 6.16
C THR A 153 2.60 -6.41 6.99
N ALA A 154 1.61 -7.26 6.71
CA ALA A 154 0.38 -7.39 7.49
C ALA A 154 0.64 -8.09 8.84
N ASN A 155 -0.33 -8.04 9.75
CA ASN A 155 -0.18 -8.52 11.11
C ASN A 155 0.14 -10.03 11.16
N GLY A 156 -0.52 -10.84 10.34
CA GLY A 156 -0.28 -12.27 10.18
C GLY A 156 0.98 -12.63 9.41
N GLY A 157 1.81 -11.65 9.02
CA GLY A 157 3.10 -11.86 8.37
C GLY A 157 3.06 -11.91 6.83
N GLN A 158 1.88 -11.81 6.21
CA GLN A 158 1.79 -11.66 4.75
C GLN A 158 2.47 -10.36 4.35
N ALA A 159 3.34 -10.42 3.34
CA ALA A 159 4.08 -9.24 2.89
C ALA A 159 3.95 -9.04 1.38
N VAL A 160 3.88 -7.78 0.99
CA VAL A 160 3.90 -7.32 -0.40
C VAL A 160 4.96 -6.25 -0.57
N GLN A 161 5.45 -6.10 -1.81
CA GLN A 161 6.48 -5.13 -2.15
C GLN A 161 6.06 -4.31 -3.37
N ILE A 162 6.52 -3.06 -3.42
CA ILE A 162 6.40 -2.17 -4.57
C ILE A 162 7.76 -1.54 -4.86
N ALA A 163 8.19 -1.58 -6.12
CA ALA A 163 9.37 -0.87 -6.59
C ALA A 163 8.98 0.57 -6.96
N ILE A 164 9.57 1.54 -6.28
CA ILE A 164 9.40 2.97 -6.54
C ILE A 164 10.59 3.41 -7.41
N LYS A 165 10.31 3.67 -8.68
CA LYS A 165 11.28 4.02 -9.72
C LYS A 165 11.42 5.53 -9.86
N GLN A 166 12.44 6.08 -9.19
CA GLN A 166 12.72 7.52 -9.24
C GLN A 166 13.53 7.85 -10.49
N ALA A 167 12.95 8.66 -11.38
CA ALA A 167 13.57 9.01 -12.66
C ALA A 167 14.99 9.57 -12.51
N ALA A 168 15.83 9.33 -13.53
CA ALA A 168 17.17 9.88 -13.62
C ALA A 168 17.19 11.42 -13.56
N GLY A 169 18.23 11.96 -12.94
CA GLY A 169 18.60 13.36 -13.00
C GLY A 169 19.09 13.80 -14.37
N ASP A 170 19.22 15.11 -14.57
CA ASP A 170 19.82 15.66 -15.78
C ASP A 170 21.35 15.53 -15.75
N ALA A 171 21.96 15.25 -16.89
CA ALA A 171 23.41 15.34 -17.04
C ALA A 171 23.88 16.80 -16.88
N LYS A 172 24.95 16.99 -16.11
CA LYS A 172 25.57 18.28 -15.79
C LYS A 172 27.07 18.19 -16.10
N LEU A 173 27.59 19.24 -16.73
CA LEU A 173 29.00 19.42 -17.01
C LEU A 173 29.34 20.90 -16.92
N SER A 174 30.37 21.25 -16.15
CA SER A 174 30.90 22.60 -16.09
C SER A 174 32.40 22.58 -15.82
N VAL A 175 33.06 23.68 -16.19
CA VAL A 175 34.49 23.90 -16.00
C VAL A 175 34.75 25.25 -15.34
N SER A 176 35.78 25.33 -14.48
CA SER A 176 36.19 26.60 -13.86
C SER A 176 37.69 26.60 -13.49
N PRO A 177 38.43 27.68 -13.77
CA PRO A 177 38.02 28.86 -14.54
C PRO A 177 37.82 28.52 -16.04
N THR A 178 37.10 29.38 -16.77
CA THR A 178 36.87 29.23 -18.23
C THR A 178 38.02 29.76 -19.09
N GLU A 179 39.01 30.38 -18.47
CA GLU A 179 40.22 30.90 -19.10
C GLU A 179 41.39 30.69 -18.13
N ILE A 180 42.52 30.23 -18.68
CA ILE A 180 43.79 30.10 -17.97
C ILE A 180 44.92 30.64 -18.84
N THR A 181 46.00 31.07 -18.20
CA THR A 181 47.25 31.42 -18.90
C THR A 181 48.35 30.50 -18.41
N ILE A 182 48.96 29.74 -19.33
CA ILE A 182 50.13 28.93 -19.01
C ILE A 182 51.34 29.86 -18.89
N PRO A 183 52.10 29.85 -17.77
CA PRO A 183 53.28 30.68 -17.64
C PRO A 183 54.36 30.31 -18.67
N GLN A 184 55.20 31.26 -19.05
CA GLN A 184 56.24 31.08 -20.09
C GLN A 184 57.21 29.92 -19.78
N ASN A 185 57.40 29.58 -18.51
CA ASN A 185 58.24 28.45 -18.08
C ASN A 185 57.58 27.07 -18.27
N GLY A 186 56.32 27.02 -18.73
CA GLY A 186 55.58 25.77 -18.97
C GLY A 186 54.99 25.12 -17.71
N SER A 187 54.95 25.81 -16.57
CA SER A 187 54.30 25.28 -15.36
C SER A 187 52.82 24.93 -15.61
N ALA A 188 52.38 23.78 -15.11
CA ALA A 188 51.00 23.34 -15.25
C ALA A 188 50.04 24.30 -14.54
N VAL A 189 48.92 24.60 -15.19
CA VAL A 189 47.77 25.30 -14.63
C VAL A 189 46.55 24.41 -14.82
N SER A 190 45.74 24.25 -13.78
CA SER A 190 44.60 23.33 -13.78
C SER A 190 43.29 24.05 -14.03
N VAL A 191 42.38 23.35 -14.71
CA VAL A 191 40.94 23.68 -14.79
C VAL A 191 40.19 22.58 -14.04
N ALA A 192 39.28 22.97 -13.15
CA ALA A 192 38.40 22.02 -12.49
C ALA A 192 37.27 21.63 -13.44
N VAL A 193 36.96 20.33 -13.52
CA VAL A 193 35.78 19.81 -14.22
C VAL A 193 34.80 19.27 -13.18
N THR A 194 33.56 19.77 -13.19
CA THR A 194 32.47 19.28 -12.35
C THR A 194 31.45 18.58 -13.25
N SER A 195 31.19 17.28 -13.02
CA SER A 195 30.22 16.51 -13.80
C SER A 195 29.59 15.38 -12.99
N ASN A 196 28.34 15.04 -13.33
CA ASN A 196 27.66 13.81 -12.88
C ASN A 196 27.56 12.76 -14.00
N THR A 197 28.25 13.00 -15.12
CA THR A 197 28.32 12.09 -16.26
C THR A 197 29.79 11.92 -16.69
N SER A 198 30.03 11.00 -17.60
CA SER A 198 31.36 10.82 -18.19
C SER A 198 31.69 11.98 -19.13
N TRP A 199 32.95 12.40 -19.17
CA TRP A 199 33.44 13.45 -20.05
C TRP A 199 34.80 13.08 -20.64
N THR A 200 35.12 13.69 -21.78
CA THR A 200 36.42 13.56 -22.48
C THR A 200 36.92 14.95 -22.85
N ALA A 201 38.23 15.17 -22.84
CA ALA A 201 38.87 16.39 -23.34
C ALA A 201 39.64 16.08 -24.63
N ALA A 202 39.67 17.02 -25.58
CA ALA A 202 40.33 16.89 -26.88
C ALA A 202 41.23 18.10 -27.17
#